data_AF-A0A2X2JF25-F1
#
_entry.id   AF-A0A2X2JF25-F1
#
_cell.length_a   1.000
_cell.length_b   1.000
_cell.length_c   1.000
_cell.angle_alpha   90.00
_cell.angle_beta   90.00
_cell.angle_gamma   90.00
#
_symmetry.space_group_name_H-M   'P 1'
#
loop_
_entity.id
_entity.type
_entity.pdbx_description
1 polymer ?
#
loop_
_entity_poly.entity_id
_entity_poly.type
_entity_poly.pdbx_seq_one_letter_code
_entity_poly.pdbx_strand_id
1 'polypeptide(L)'
;MELKLKRPLVFFDLETTGVNVATDRIVEVSFLKVMPSGEETVYTKKINPEVPIPAESSFFHGIYDEDVKDAPNFKAIAVELAAFIADGDLAGYNSNKFDVPMLMEEFLRAGVDFSLGGRAFVDVQNIFHQMEQRTLKAAYKFYCNENLENAHTAEADVRATYEVLKAQLTKYEGAAFEDKHGTVSYPVVNDVEALHTFTNLSKPVDFAGRLVYNAEGLETINFGKHKGRPVIEVFEQEPSYYAWMQNGDFPLYTKKVLENIWNRYKKEKSEQKAKAAAATHSVEDKKLAKKEFNQQKEEAPQNISLDMLKGLQDKFKK
;
A
#
# COMPACT_ATOMS: atom_id res chain seq x y z
N MET A 1 27.98 18.46 -23.10
CA MET A 1 28.97 17.38 -23.00
C MET A 1 28.43 16.26 -23.85
N GLU A 2 29.17 15.80 -24.85
CA GLU A 2 28.68 14.79 -25.80
C GLU A 2 29.08 13.37 -25.39
N LEU A 3 28.24 12.39 -25.73
CA LEU A 3 28.53 10.97 -25.53
C LEU A 3 29.65 10.54 -26.50
N LYS A 4 30.62 9.78 -25.97
CA LYS A 4 31.70 9.18 -26.78
C LYS A 4 31.27 7.79 -27.24
N LEU A 5 30.62 7.71 -28.39
CA LEU A 5 30.03 6.48 -28.91
C LEU A 5 30.91 5.79 -29.96
N LYS A 6 30.93 4.46 -29.97
CA LYS A 6 31.57 3.64 -31.02
C LYS A 6 30.58 3.14 -32.09
N ARG A 7 29.31 3.07 -31.72
CA ARG A 7 28.13 2.75 -32.55
C ARG A 7 26.93 3.52 -31.96
N PRO A 8 25.79 3.60 -32.66
CA PRO A 8 24.66 4.36 -32.15
C PRO A 8 24.20 3.89 -30.76
N LEU A 9 23.63 4.80 -29.97
CA LEU A 9 22.96 4.48 -28.72
C LEU A 9 21.50 4.91 -28.85
N VAL A 10 20.59 3.95 -28.67
CA VAL A 10 19.14 4.20 -28.75
C VAL A 10 18.58 4.27 -27.34
N PHE A 11 18.16 5.47 -26.96
CA PHE A 11 17.35 5.68 -25.77
C PHE A 11 15.91 5.37 -26.09
N PHE A 12 15.23 4.67 -25.19
CA PHE A 12 13.83 4.33 -25.40
C PHE A 12 13.02 4.17 -24.12
N ASP A 13 11.72 4.34 -24.30
CA ASP A 13 10.68 4.24 -23.29
C ASP A 13 9.39 3.72 -23.96
N LEU A 14 8.60 2.93 -23.23
CA LEU A 14 7.38 2.31 -23.72
C LEU A 14 6.19 2.65 -22.82
N GLU A 15 5.06 2.93 -23.45
CA GLU A 15 3.76 2.90 -22.77
C GLU A 15 3.04 1.60 -23.07
N THR A 16 2.38 1.03 -22.07
CA THR A 16 1.88 -0.35 -22.15
C THR A 16 0.52 -0.51 -21.48
N THR A 17 -0.20 -1.57 -21.83
CA THR A 17 -1.49 -1.90 -21.21
C THR A 17 -1.36 -2.32 -19.75
N GLY A 18 -0.15 -2.63 -19.27
CA GLY A 18 0.12 -3.07 -17.91
C GLY A 18 1.58 -3.51 -17.74
N VAL A 19 1.91 -4.05 -16.57
CA VAL A 19 3.31 -4.36 -16.19
C VAL A 19 3.72 -5.83 -16.36
N ASN A 20 2.84 -6.68 -16.89
CA ASN A 20 3.11 -8.10 -17.10
C ASN A 20 3.63 -8.36 -18.52
N VAL A 21 4.95 -8.56 -18.63
CA VAL A 21 5.64 -8.80 -19.91
C VAL A 21 4.98 -9.88 -20.77
N ALA A 22 4.52 -10.97 -20.16
CA ALA A 22 4.00 -12.11 -20.90
C ALA A 22 2.63 -11.86 -21.55
N THR A 23 1.84 -10.91 -21.05
CA THR A 23 0.44 -10.73 -21.48
C THR A 23 0.10 -9.31 -21.92
N ASP A 24 0.77 -8.30 -21.38
CA ASP A 24 0.51 -6.90 -21.72
C ASP A 24 1.15 -6.51 -23.05
N ARG A 25 0.59 -5.45 -23.65
CA ARG A 25 0.91 -4.98 -25.01
C ARG A 25 1.46 -3.55 -24.97
N ILE A 26 2.30 -3.21 -25.94
CA ILE A 26 2.78 -1.83 -26.13
C ILE A 26 1.69 -0.98 -26.79
N VAL A 27 1.45 0.21 -26.26
CA VAL A 27 0.51 1.22 -26.80
C VAL A 27 1.22 2.45 -27.38
N GLU A 28 2.47 2.72 -26.99
CA GLU A 28 3.34 3.71 -27.61
C GLU A 28 4.81 3.30 -27.47
N VAL A 29 5.61 3.65 -28.48
CA VAL A 29 7.06 3.55 -28.44
C VAL A 29 7.68 4.89 -28.78
N SER A 30 8.72 5.26 -28.04
CA SER A 30 9.57 6.41 -28.36
C SER A 30 11.04 6.01 -28.36
N PHE A 31 11.74 6.31 -29.45
CA PHE A 31 13.16 6.07 -29.66
C PHE A 31 13.89 7.36 -29.95
N LEU A 32 14.97 7.62 -29.22
CA LEU A 32 15.98 8.63 -29.55
C LEU A 32 17.28 7.90 -29.90
N LYS A 33 17.65 7.92 -31.17
CA LYS A 33 18.89 7.34 -31.67
C LYS A 33 19.96 8.42 -31.76
N VAL A 34 21.05 8.24 -31.02
CA VAL A 34 22.21 9.12 -31.03
C VAL A 34 23.36 8.44 -31.77
N MET A 35 23.85 9.06 -32.83
CA MET A 35 24.93 8.55 -33.66
C MET A 35 26.31 8.90 -33.06
N PRO A 36 27.40 8.19 -33.42
CA PRO A 36 28.76 8.58 -33.04
C PRO A 36 29.19 10.00 -33.46
N SER A 37 28.54 10.56 -34.48
CA SER A 37 28.71 11.96 -34.91
C SER A 37 28.07 12.97 -33.94
N GLY A 38 27.22 12.52 -33.01
CA GLY A 38 26.34 13.35 -32.20
C GLY A 38 25.01 13.69 -32.88
N GLU A 39 24.75 13.19 -34.09
CA GLU A 39 23.45 13.38 -34.75
C GLU A 39 22.36 12.62 -34.01
N GLU A 40 21.23 13.28 -33.78
CA GLU A 40 20.08 12.75 -33.08
C GLU A 40 18.90 12.53 -34.04
N THR A 41 18.23 11.39 -33.91
CA THR A 41 16.99 11.10 -34.64
C THR A 41 15.96 10.54 -33.69
N VAL A 42 14.76 11.14 -33.70
CA VAL A 42 13.62 10.71 -32.86
C VAL A 42 12.61 9.97 -33.73
N TYR A 43 12.10 8.87 -33.20
CA TYR A 43 10.98 8.11 -33.75
C TYR A 43 9.98 7.84 -32.63
N THR A 44 8.75 8.34 -32.77
CA THR A 44 7.67 8.12 -31.79
C THR A 44 6.41 7.65 -32.50
N LYS A 45 5.77 6.61 -31.97
CA LYS A 45 4.59 6.03 -32.61
C LYS A 45 3.62 5.43 -31.59
N LYS A 46 2.36 5.86 -31.64
CA LYS A 46 1.24 5.17 -31.02
C LYS A 46 0.91 3.88 -31.75
N ILE A 47 0.52 2.86 -31.00
CA ILE A 47 0.31 1.49 -31.46
C ILE A 47 -1.06 1.03 -30.97
N ASN A 48 -1.85 0.43 -31.85
CA ASN A 48 -3.06 -0.26 -31.45
C ASN A 48 -2.67 -1.60 -30.79
N PRO A 49 -2.94 -1.81 -29.49
CA PRO A 49 -2.56 -3.04 -28.79
C PRO A 49 -3.47 -4.23 -29.10
N GLU A 50 -4.56 -4.03 -29.85
CA GLU A 50 -5.58 -5.03 -30.20
C GLU A 50 -6.29 -5.65 -28.98
N VAL A 51 -6.15 -5.03 -27.82
CA VAL A 51 -6.81 -5.36 -26.55
C VAL A 51 -7.25 -4.07 -25.86
N PRO A 52 -8.30 -4.08 -25.01
CA PRO A 52 -8.68 -2.89 -24.26
C PRO A 52 -7.55 -2.41 -23.34
N ILE A 53 -7.29 -1.10 -23.32
CA ILE A 53 -6.34 -0.49 -22.40
C ILE A 53 -6.99 -0.33 -21.02
N PRO A 54 -6.45 -0.94 -19.94
CA PRO A 54 -6.98 -0.74 -18.60
C PRO A 54 -6.96 0.74 -18.17
N ALA A 55 -8.05 1.20 -17.54
CA ALA A 55 -8.19 2.59 -17.11
C ALA A 55 -7.09 3.04 -16.14
N GLU A 56 -6.56 2.13 -15.32
CA GLU A 56 -5.42 2.40 -14.44
C GLU A 56 -4.16 2.74 -15.23
N SER A 57 -3.87 2.01 -16.31
CA SER A 57 -2.73 2.30 -17.20
C SER A 57 -2.94 3.62 -17.93
N SER A 58 -4.13 3.82 -18.51
CA SER A 58 -4.51 5.09 -19.15
C SER A 58 -4.42 6.29 -18.23
N PHE A 59 -4.67 6.12 -16.93
CA PHE A 59 -4.53 7.21 -15.96
C PHE A 59 -3.07 7.68 -15.81
N PHE A 60 -2.09 6.78 -15.95
CA PHE A 60 -0.67 7.13 -15.84
C PHE A 60 -0.12 7.79 -17.10
N HIS A 61 -0.36 7.18 -18.27
CA HIS A 61 0.25 7.63 -19.52
C HIS A 61 -0.67 8.48 -20.41
N GLY A 62 -1.95 8.58 -20.06
CA GLY A 62 -2.92 9.44 -20.76
C GLY A 62 -3.35 8.95 -22.14
N ILE A 63 -3.09 7.69 -22.48
CA ILE A 63 -3.49 7.08 -23.77
C ILE A 63 -4.68 6.16 -23.52
N TYR A 64 -5.77 6.40 -24.24
CA TYR A 64 -7.01 5.65 -24.16
C TYR A 64 -7.26 4.89 -25.47
N ASP A 65 -8.19 3.93 -25.45
CA ASP A 65 -8.52 3.12 -26.64
C ASP A 65 -8.82 3.98 -27.87
N GLU A 66 -9.50 5.12 -27.67
CA GLU A 66 -9.88 6.05 -28.74
C GLU A 66 -8.66 6.71 -29.42
N ASP A 67 -7.55 6.90 -28.69
CA ASP A 67 -6.33 7.52 -29.20
C ASP A 67 -5.53 6.60 -30.13
N VAL A 68 -5.76 5.29 -30.05
CA VAL A 68 -4.99 4.27 -30.77
C VAL A 68 -5.85 3.41 -31.70
N LYS A 69 -7.17 3.63 -31.76
CA LYS A 69 -8.08 2.81 -32.58
C LYS A 69 -7.67 2.74 -34.06
N ASP A 70 -7.18 3.85 -34.61
CA ASP A 70 -6.75 3.98 -36.01
C ASP A 70 -5.22 3.87 -36.18
N ALA A 71 -4.48 3.65 -35.08
CA ALA A 71 -3.04 3.45 -35.10
C ALA A 71 -2.69 2.05 -35.67
N PRO A 72 -1.50 1.88 -36.27
CA PRO A 72 -1.04 0.55 -36.67
C PRO A 72 -0.85 -0.35 -35.45
N ASN A 73 -1.10 -1.65 -35.58
CA ASN A 73 -0.69 -2.61 -34.56
C ASN A 73 0.83 -2.81 -34.61
N PHE A 74 1.41 -3.40 -33.55
CA PHE A 74 2.86 -3.58 -33.45
C PHE A 74 3.43 -4.36 -34.64
N LYS A 75 2.73 -5.42 -35.07
CA LYS A 75 3.16 -6.26 -36.19
C LYS A 75 3.32 -5.48 -37.50
N ALA A 76 2.48 -4.48 -37.75
CA ALA A 76 2.56 -3.65 -38.94
C ALA A 76 3.82 -2.76 -38.99
N ILE A 77 4.37 -2.40 -37.84
CA ILE A 77 5.56 -1.52 -37.74
C ILE A 77 6.82 -2.25 -37.24
N ALA A 78 6.71 -3.52 -36.84
CA ALA A 78 7.82 -4.25 -36.20
C ALA A 78 9.10 -4.28 -37.05
N VAL A 79 9.00 -4.48 -38.37
CA VAL A 79 10.17 -4.49 -39.26
C VAL A 79 10.85 -3.11 -39.31
N GLU A 80 10.06 -2.05 -39.33
CA GLU A 80 10.55 -0.66 -39.31
C GLU A 80 11.25 -0.35 -37.98
N LEU A 81 10.63 -0.69 -36.85
CA LEU A 81 11.22 -0.51 -35.52
C LEU A 81 12.55 -1.26 -35.38
N ALA A 82 12.56 -2.54 -35.78
CA ALA A 82 13.76 -3.37 -35.73
C ALA A 82 14.89 -2.77 -36.56
N ALA A 83 14.59 -2.27 -37.77
CA ALA A 83 15.56 -1.62 -38.64
C ALA A 83 16.10 -0.31 -38.03
N PHE A 84 15.24 0.48 -37.39
CA PHE A 84 15.62 1.74 -36.75
C PHE A 84 16.69 1.52 -35.66
N ILE A 85 16.55 0.48 -34.85
CA ILE A 85 17.44 0.17 -33.71
C ILE A 85 18.53 -0.87 -34.03
N ALA A 86 18.59 -1.41 -35.25
CA ALA A 86 19.37 -2.60 -35.62
C ALA A 86 20.88 -2.49 -35.36
N ASP A 87 21.48 -1.32 -35.44
CA ASP A 87 22.92 -1.10 -35.28
C ASP A 87 23.29 -0.46 -33.93
N GLY A 88 22.30 -0.16 -33.08
CA GLY A 88 22.49 0.57 -31.83
C GLY A 88 22.63 -0.29 -30.58
N ASP A 89 23.42 0.19 -29.62
CA ASP A 89 23.25 -0.19 -28.22
C ASP A 89 21.93 0.37 -27.67
N LEU A 90 21.45 -0.18 -26.56
CA LEU A 90 20.17 0.20 -25.98
C LEU A 90 20.37 0.93 -24.65
N ALA A 91 19.57 1.96 -24.42
CA ALA A 91 19.57 2.74 -23.19
C ALA A 91 18.15 3.12 -22.75
N GLY A 92 17.94 3.30 -21.46
CA GLY A 92 16.67 3.78 -20.92
C GLY A 92 16.74 3.94 -19.40
N TYR A 93 15.61 4.26 -18.76
CA TYR A 93 15.53 4.39 -17.32
C TYR A 93 14.74 3.21 -16.75
N ASN A 94 15.38 2.30 -16.00
CA ASN A 94 14.79 1.02 -15.57
C ASN A 94 14.43 0.06 -16.72
N SER A 95 14.98 0.30 -17.92
CA SER A 95 14.60 -0.41 -19.15
C SER A 95 15.04 -1.86 -19.20
N ASN A 96 16.14 -2.22 -18.53
CA ASN A 96 16.67 -3.59 -18.57
C ASN A 96 15.70 -4.61 -17.97
N LYS A 97 14.85 -4.18 -17.03
CA LYS A 97 13.91 -5.06 -16.31
C LYS A 97 12.52 -5.11 -16.94
N PHE A 98 12.16 -4.10 -17.74
CA PHE A 98 10.80 -3.96 -18.25
C PHE A 98 10.77 -3.69 -19.75
N ASP A 99 11.26 -2.54 -20.21
CA ASP A 99 11.11 -2.11 -21.60
C ASP A 99 11.81 -3.04 -22.60
N VAL A 100 13.04 -3.49 -22.27
CA VAL A 100 13.77 -4.45 -23.11
C VAL A 100 12.96 -5.76 -23.24
N PRO A 101 12.58 -6.46 -22.15
CA PRO A 101 11.70 -7.63 -22.24
C PRO A 101 10.39 -7.39 -22.99
N MET A 102 9.68 -6.28 -22.73
CA MET A 102 8.43 -5.92 -23.40
C MET A 102 8.59 -5.82 -24.92
N LEU A 103 9.62 -5.10 -25.37
CA LEU A 103 9.90 -4.90 -26.78
C LEU A 103 10.27 -6.23 -27.47
N MET A 104 11.05 -7.08 -26.80
CA MET A 104 11.41 -8.40 -27.35
C MET A 104 10.20 -9.30 -27.49
N GLU A 105 9.32 -9.31 -26.48
CA GLU A 105 8.09 -10.10 -26.52
C GLU A 105 7.17 -9.65 -27.66
N GLU A 106 7.02 -8.34 -27.91
CA GLU A 106 6.26 -7.85 -29.07
C GLU A 106 6.92 -8.21 -30.42
N PHE A 107 8.25 -8.17 -30.54
CA PHE A 107 8.93 -8.66 -31.75
C PHE A 107 8.65 -10.14 -32.00
N LEU A 108 8.71 -10.98 -30.96
CA LEU A 108 8.38 -12.39 -31.04
C LEU A 108 6.92 -12.62 -31.45
N ARG A 109 5.97 -11.88 -30.86
CA ARG A 109 4.53 -11.92 -31.25
C ARG A 109 4.31 -11.50 -32.70
N ALA A 110 5.08 -10.53 -33.18
CA ALA A 110 5.03 -10.07 -34.57
C ALA A 110 5.70 -11.04 -35.56
N GLY A 111 6.47 -12.02 -35.08
CA GLY A 111 7.26 -12.92 -35.91
C GLY A 111 8.51 -12.26 -36.51
N VAL A 112 9.03 -11.21 -35.87
CA VAL A 112 10.26 -10.52 -36.26
C VAL A 112 11.40 -10.99 -35.36
N ASP A 113 12.42 -11.62 -35.94
CA ASP A 113 13.60 -12.03 -35.20
C ASP A 113 14.51 -10.81 -34.96
N PHE A 114 14.59 -10.35 -33.72
CA PHE A 114 15.47 -9.27 -33.31
C PHE A 114 16.42 -9.76 -32.21
N SER A 115 17.72 -9.76 -32.52
CA SER A 115 18.74 -10.23 -31.59
C SER A 115 19.31 -9.11 -30.72
N LEU A 116 19.38 -9.39 -29.42
CA LEU A 116 20.12 -8.62 -28.43
C LEU A 116 21.62 -8.98 -28.36
N GLY A 117 22.04 -10.02 -29.09
CA GLY A 117 23.41 -10.50 -29.07
C GLY A 117 24.41 -9.43 -29.48
N GLY A 118 25.45 -9.24 -28.65
CA GLY A 118 26.53 -8.28 -28.94
C GLY A 118 26.17 -6.81 -28.71
N ARG A 119 24.99 -6.49 -28.17
CA ARG A 119 24.61 -5.13 -27.75
C ARG A 119 24.99 -4.88 -26.30
N ALA A 120 25.32 -3.63 -26.00
CA ALA A 120 25.42 -3.11 -24.65
C ALA A 120 24.08 -2.50 -24.22
N PHE A 121 23.86 -2.48 -22.90
CA PHE A 121 22.67 -1.96 -22.28
C PHE A 121 23.07 -0.93 -21.22
N VAL A 122 22.51 0.28 -21.32
CA VAL A 122 22.75 1.36 -20.36
C VAL A 122 21.45 1.70 -19.67
N ASP A 123 21.30 1.23 -18.44
CA ASP A 123 20.17 1.57 -17.58
C ASP A 123 20.55 2.74 -16.67
N VAL A 124 19.98 3.90 -16.95
CA VAL A 124 20.27 5.16 -16.25
C VAL A 124 19.83 5.10 -14.78
N GLN A 125 18.77 4.35 -14.46
CA GLN A 125 18.33 4.18 -13.07
C GLN A 125 19.38 3.42 -12.26
N ASN A 126 19.99 2.40 -12.84
CA ASN A 126 21.04 1.64 -12.15
C ASN A 126 22.26 2.53 -11.83
N ILE A 127 22.63 3.44 -12.73
CA ILE A 127 23.68 4.43 -12.46
C ILE A 127 23.27 5.31 -11.29
N PHE A 128 22.06 5.89 -11.32
CA PHE A 128 21.55 6.72 -10.23
C PHE A 128 21.58 5.99 -8.89
N HIS A 129 21.04 4.78 -8.80
CA HIS A 129 21.00 4.02 -7.54
C HIS A 129 22.39 3.60 -7.03
N GLN A 130 23.35 3.33 -7.91
CA GLN A 130 24.71 2.97 -7.51
C GLN A 130 25.51 4.17 -7.03
N MET A 131 25.34 5.32 -7.69
CA MET A 131 26.09 6.54 -7.39
C MET A 131 25.47 7.33 -6.24
N GLU A 132 24.14 7.32 -6.11
CA GLU A 132 23.40 8.03 -5.07
C GLU A 132 22.98 7.07 -3.94
N GLN A 133 23.97 6.62 -3.17
CA GLN A 133 23.76 5.63 -2.11
C GLN A 133 22.85 6.13 -0.98
N ARG A 134 22.00 5.26 -0.44
CA ARG A 134 21.13 5.53 0.73
C ARG A 134 21.75 5.00 2.03
N THR A 135 22.97 5.45 2.32
CA THR A 135 23.72 5.06 3.52
C THR A 135 23.99 6.26 4.42
N LEU A 136 24.27 6.05 5.72
CA LEU A 136 24.62 7.14 6.63
C LEU A 136 25.86 7.91 6.15
N LYS A 137 26.88 7.20 5.65
CA LYS A 137 28.08 7.83 5.09
C LYS A 137 27.76 8.77 3.93
N ALA A 138 26.90 8.33 3.01
CA ALA A 138 26.48 9.15 1.87
C ALA A 138 25.63 10.35 2.32
N ALA A 139 24.71 10.15 3.27
CA ALA A 139 23.91 11.23 3.85
C ALA A 139 24.80 12.27 4.57
N TYR A 140 25.75 11.81 5.39
CA TYR A 140 26.69 12.67 6.09
C TYR A 140 27.52 13.51 5.09
N LYS A 141 28.02 12.87 4.04
CA LYS A 141 28.73 13.59 2.97
C LYS A 141 27.84 14.60 2.25
N PHE A 142 26.60 14.25 1.95
CA PHE A 142 25.67 15.10 1.20
C PHE A 142 25.16 16.30 2.00
N TYR A 143 24.81 16.09 3.28
CA TYR A 143 24.22 17.12 4.12
C TYR A 143 25.26 17.94 4.88
N CYS A 144 26.35 17.32 5.33
CA CYS A 144 27.37 17.96 6.16
C CYS A 144 28.64 18.31 5.37
N ASN A 145 28.79 17.83 4.12
CA ASN A 145 30.01 17.95 3.31
C ASN A 145 31.26 17.26 3.90
N GLU A 146 31.09 16.40 4.90
CA GLU A 146 32.16 15.73 5.62
C GLU A 146 32.26 14.23 5.31
N ASN A 147 33.42 13.63 5.56
CA ASN A 147 33.60 12.19 5.45
C ASN A 147 33.40 11.56 6.82
N LEU A 148 32.59 10.49 6.90
CA LEU A 148 32.44 9.74 8.13
C LEU A 148 33.69 8.88 8.37
N GLU A 149 34.61 9.38 9.19
CA GLU A 149 35.77 8.65 9.70
C GLU A 149 35.36 7.75 10.88
N ASN A 150 36.00 6.58 11.04
CA ASN A 150 35.64 5.57 12.06
C ASN A 150 34.17 5.12 12.02
N ALA A 151 33.57 5.08 10.82
CA ALA A 151 32.28 4.44 10.59
C ALA A 151 32.27 3.05 11.27
N HIS A 152 31.14 2.65 11.84
CA HIS A 152 30.90 1.40 12.59
C HIS A 152 31.18 1.42 14.09
N THR A 153 31.65 2.53 14.69
CA THR A 153 31.45 2.72 16.14
C THR A 153 30.05 3.30 16.37
N ALA A 154 29.31 2.74 17.32
CA ALA A 154 27.94 3.18 17.60
C ALA A 154 27.88 4.68 17.96
N GLU A 155 28.90 5.20 18.65
CA GLU A 155 28.97 6.62 18.98
C GLU A 155 29.15 7.51 17.74
N ALA A 156 30.09 7.18 16.85
CA ALA A 156 30.32 7.97 15.64
C ALA A 156 29.06 8.00 14.76
N ASP A 157 28.39 6.86 14.59
CA ASP A 157 27.17 6.77 13.80
C ASP A 157 26.02 7.60 14.41
N VAL A 158 25.87 7.59 15.75
CA VAL A 158 24.87 8.42 16.45
C VAL A 158 25.16 9.91 16.28
N ARG A 159 26.42 10.34 16.43
CA ARG A 159 26.81 11.74 16.26
C ARG A 159 26.58 12.22 14.83
N ALA A 160 27.02 11.43 13.85
CA ALA A 160 26.80 11.73 12.44
C ALA A 160 25.31 11.81 12.10
N THR A 161 24.49 10.94 12.68
CA THR A 161 23.03 10.97 12.51
C THR A 161 22.42 12.26 13.06
N TYR A 162 22.84 12.69 14.24
CA TYR A 162 22.39 13.97 14.83
C TYR A 162 22.78 15.18 13.97
N GLU A 163 24.00 15.20 13.46
CA GLU A 163 24.49 16.28 12.58
C GLU A 163 23.76 16.30 11.24
N VAL A 164 23.47 15.12 10.66
CA VAL A 164 22.62 14.99 9.47
C VAL A 164 21.24 15.58 9.72
N LEU A 165 20.59 15.26 10.85
CA LEU A 165 19.28 15.82 11.17
C LEU A 165 19.32 17.36 11.26
N LYS A 166 20.33 17.93 11.92
CA LYS A 166 20.50 19.39 11.96
C LYS A 166 20.65 19.99 10.56
N ALA A 167 21.49 19.38 9.72
CA ALA A 167 21.71 19.85 8.36
C ALA A 167 20.46 19.67 7.48
N GLN A 168 19.66 18.64 7.69
CA GLN A 168 18.35 18.47 7.04
C GLN A 168 17.38 19.57 7.45
N LEU A 169 17.27 19.90 8.75
CA LEU A 169 16.44 21.00 9.23
C LEU A 169 16.82 22.33 8.59
N THR A 170 18.11 22.62 8.45
CA THR A 170 18.58 23.82 7.75
C THR A 170 18.29 23.76 6.24
N LYS A 171 18.60 22.64 5.58
CA LYS A 171 18.45 22.50 4.13
C LYS A 171 16.99 22.55 3.66
N TYR A 172 16.08 22.04 4.49
CA TYR A 172 14.65 21.93 4.17
C TYR A 172 13.79 22.98 4.89
N GLU A 173 14.41 24.02 5.47
CA GLU A 173 13.68 25.12 6.08
C GLU A 173 12.75 25.79 5.06
N GLY A 174 11.44 25.74 5.29
CA GLY A 174 10.43 26.25 4.36
C GLY A 174 10.31 25.49 3.04
N ALA A 175 10.96 24.33 2.90
CA ALA A 175 10.87 23.52 1.70
C ALA A 175 9.50 22.83 1.61
N ALA A 176 8.86 22.98 0.46
CA ALA A 176 7.62 22.26 0.15
C ALA A 176 7.90 20.78 -0.10
N PHE A 177 7.03 19.92 0.42
CA PHE A 177 6.95 18.51 0.12
C PHE A 177 5.57 18.23 -0.48
N GLU A 178 5.56 17.77 -1.74
CA GLU A 178 4.36 17.29 -2.40
C GLU A 178 4.31 15.76 -2.30
N ASP A 179 3.21 15.23 -1.75
CA ASP A 179 3.02 13.80 -1.69
C ASP A 179 2.53 13.21 -3.03
N LYS A 180 2.41 11.88 -3.09
CA LYS A 180 1.94 11.15 -4.28
C LYS A 180 0.51 11.50 -4.73
N HIS A 181 -0.23 12.28 -3.95
CA HIS A 181 -1.58 12.73 -4.26
C HIS A 181 -1.62 14.22 -4.65
N GLY A 182 -0.47 14.87 -4.77
CA GLY A 182 -0.37 16.29 -5.09
C GLY A 182 -0.61 17.20 -3.88
N THR A 183 -0.65 16.66 -2.66
CA THR A 183 -0.86 17.47 -1.45
C THR A 183 0.47 18.09 -1.01
N VAL A 184 0.52 19.41 -1.00
CA VAL A 184 1.71 20.17 -0.59
C VAL A 184 1.69 20.42 0.92
N SER A 185 2.80 20.15 1.58
CA SER A 185 3.04 20.37 3.01
C SER A 185 4.47 20.85 3.29
N TYR A 186 4.78 21.20 4.54
CA TYR A 186 6.11 21.66 4.98
C TYR A 186 6.58 20.86 6.20
N PRO A 187 6.92 19.58 6.02
CA PRO A 187 6.97 18.65 7.14
C PRO A 187 8.32 18.62 7.89
N VAL A 188 9.40 19.11 7.27
CA VAL A 188 10.74 19.13 7.90
C VAL A 188 10.90 20.43 8.68
N VAL A 189 10.34 20.45 9.88
CA VAL A 189 10.41 21.58 10.82
C VAL A 189 11.17 21.18 12.07
N ASN A 190 11.71 22.16 12.81
CA ASN A 190 12.44 21.93 14.05
C ASN A 190 11.47 21.64 15.22
N ASP A 191 10.66 20.59 15.06
CA ASP A 191 9.68 20.09 16.01
C ASP A 191 9.64 18.56 15.95
N VAL A 192 9.84 17.90 17.09
CA VAL A 192 9.98 16.44 17.16
C VAL A 192 8.66 15.72 16.84
N GLU A 193 7.51 16.27 17.20
CA GLU A 193 6.21 15.65 16.95
C GLU A 193 5.85 15.69 15.45
N ALA A 194 6.12 16.82 14.80
CA ALA A 194 5.96 16.98 13.36
C ALA A 194 6.89 16.03 12.58
N LEU A 195 8.18 15.99 12.95
CA LEU A 195 9.15 15.06 12.35
C LEU A 195 8.77 13.60 12.59
N HIS A 196 8.28 13.25 13.79
CA HIS A 196 7.78 11.91 14.08
C HIS A 196 6.64 11.53 13.15
N THR A 197 5.67 12.43 12.97
CA THR A 197 4.52 12.20 12.08
C THR A 197 4.97 11.99 10.63
N PHE A 198 5.89 12.82 10.14
CA PHE A 198 6.38 12.75 8.77
C PHE A 198 7.21 11.50 8.48
N THR A 199 8.04 11.07 9.44
CA THR A 199 8.96 9.93 9.25
C THR A 199 8.28 8.58 9.45
N ASN A 200 7.14 8.51 10.16
CA ASN A 200 6.43 7.26 10.45
C ASN A 200 5.24 7.00 9.51
N LEU A 201 5.53 6.87 8.21
CA LEU A 201 4.53 6.74 7.14
C LEU A 201 3.61 5.52 7.27
N SER A 202 4.08 4.43 7.90
CA SER A 202 3.35 3.16 7.97
C SER A 202 2.49 2.96 9.22
N LYS A 203 2.46 3.94 10.14
CA LYS A 203 1.78 3.85 11.46
C LYS A 203 1.95 2.47 12.11
N PRO A 204 3.19 2.04 12.40
CA PRO A 204 3.44 0.72 12.93
C PRO A 204 2.77 0.55 14.30
N VAL A 205 2.14 -0.61 14.51
CA VAL A 205 1.69 -1.04 15.86
C VAL A 205 2.87 -1.66 16.60
N ASP A 206 3.77 -2.35 15.88
CA ASP A 206 5.04 -2.83 16.39
C ASP A 206 6.23 -2.40 15.51
N PHE A 207 7.39 -2.19 16.12
CA PHE A 207 8.58 -1.69 15.41
C PHE A 207 9.21 -2.70 14.43
N ALA A 208 8.81 -3.97 14.45
CA ALA A 208 9.24 -4.93 13.43
C ALA A 208 8.30 -4.93 12.20
N GLY A 209 7.27 -4.07 12.19
CA GLY A 209 6.36 -3.88 11.06
C GLY A 209 5.49 -5.09 10.75
N ARG A 210 5.29 -5.99 11.73
CA ARG A 210 4.44 -7.18 11.59
C ARG A 210 2.96 -6.87 11.80
N LEU A 211 2.69 -5.81 12.54
CA LEU A 211 1.39 -5.27 12.90
C LEU A 211 1.37 -3.77 12.55
N VAL A 212 0.34 -3.32 11.84
CA VAL A 212 0.18 -1.92 11.40
C VAL A 212 -1.26 -1.45 11.61
N TYR A 213 -1.44 -0.15 11.82
CA TYR A 213 -2.79 0.41 11.82
C TYR A 213 -3.28 0.58 10.38
N ASN A 214 -4.52 0.16 10.10
CA ASN A 214 -5.18 0.50 8.84
C ASN A 214 -5.74 1.93 8.86
N ALA A 215 -6.42 2.33 7.78
CA ALA A 215 -7.00 3.67 7.65
C ALA A 215 -8.06 3.97 8.73
N GLU A 216 -8.75 2.93 9.21
CA GLU A 216 -9.76 2.99 10.27
C GLU A 216 -9.14 2.98 11.67
N GLY A 217 -7.82 2.90 11.80
CA GLY A 217 -7.12 2.87 13.09
C GLY A 217 -7.18 1.51 13.80
N LEU A 218 -7.49 0.42 13.08
CA LEU A 218 -7.49 -0.95 13.60
C LEU A 218 -6.12 -1.60 13.43
N GLU A 219 -5.68 -2.38 14.43
CA GLU A 219 -4.46 -3.18 14.30
C GLU A 219 -4.68 -4.32 13.30
N THR A 220 -3.83 -4.40 12.28
CA THR A 220 -3.89 -5.40 11.21
C THR A 220 -2.58 -6.16 11.08
N ILE A 221 -2.64 -7.40 10.59
CA ILE A 221 -1.46 -8.19 10.24
C ILE A 221 -0.84 -7.62 8.95
N ASN A 222 0.46 -7.38 8.91
CA ASN A 222 1.14 -6.80 7.74
C ASN A 222 1.97 -7.82 6.92
N PHE A 223 1.79 -9.12 7.16
CA PHE A 223 2.58 -10.17 6.52
C PHE A 223 1.82 -11.50 6.38
N GLY A 224 2.34 -12.38 5.53
CA GLY A 224 1.83 -13.75 5.36
C GLY A 224 0.39 -13.80 4.83
N LYS A 225 -0.26 -14.96 5.03
CA LYS A 225 -1.62 -15.26 4.53
C LYS A 225 -2.71 -14.32 5.04
N HIS A 226 -2.47 -13.64 6.16
CA HIS A 226 -3.44 -12.73 6.80
C HIS A 226 -3.10 -11.25 6.57
N LYS A 227 -2.18 -10.92 5.65
CA LYS A 227 -1.81 -9.53 5.38
C LYS A 227 -3.04 -8.66 5.06
N GLY A 228 -3.15 -7.52 5.74
CA GLY A 228 -4.25 -6.56 5.65
C GLY A 228 -5.44 -6.86 6.58
N ARG A 229 -5.49 -8.03 7.22
CA ARG A 229 -6.63 -8.43 8.04
C ARG A 229 -6.52 -7.90 9.48
N PRO A 230 -7.61 -7.41 10.09
CA PRO A 230 -7.65 -7.05 11.50
C PRO A 230 -7.20 -8.20 12.42
N VAL A 231 -6.34 -7.89 13.39
CA VAL A 231 -5.77 -8.88 14.32
C VAL A 231 -6.87 -9.59 15.10
N ILE A 232 -7.90 -8.84 15.52
CA ILE A 232 -9.05 -9.37 16.26
C ILE A 232 -9.84 -10.39 15.42
N GLU A 233 -10.06 -10.11 14.13
CA GLU A 233 -10.75 -11.04 13.23
C GLU A 233 -9.95 -12.35 13.06
N VAL A 234 -8.63 -12.24 12.96
CA VAL A 234 -7.74 -13.42 12.90
C VAL A 234 -7.83 -14.22 14.20
N PHE A 235 -7.89 -13.58 15.37
CA PHE A 235 -8.08 -14.27 16.64
C PHE A 235 -9.43 -14.98 16.77
N GLU A 236 -10.47 -14.46 16.13
CA GLU A 236 -11.80 -15.09 16.13
C GLU A 236 -11.86 -16.33 15.23
N GLN A 237 -11.27 -16.23 14.04
CA GLN A 237 -11.31 -17.29 13.03
C GLN A 237 -10.24 -18.36 13.23
N GLU A 238 -9.04 -17.96 13.69
CA GLU A 238 -7.89 -18.83 13.91
C GLU A 238 -7.21 -18.50 15.25
N PRO A 239 -7.83 -18.82 16.41
CA PRO A 239 -7.27 -18.50 17.73
C PRO A 239 -5.85 -19.05 17.96
N SER A 240 -5.49 -20.16 17.31
CA SER A 240 -4.16 -20.76 17.34
C SER A 240 -3.08 -19.85 16.76
N TYR A 241 -3.44 -18.87 15.93
CA TYR A 241 -2.52 -17.93 15.32
C TYR A 241 -1.78 -17.07 16.37
N TYR A 242 -2.44 -16.74 17.48
CA TYR A 242 -1.80 -16.07 18.61
C TYR A 242 -0.65 -16.90 19.18
N ALA A 243 -0.92 -18.17 19.51
CA ALA A 243 0.08 -19.06 20.08
C ALA A 243 1.22 -19.33 19.09
N TRP A 244 0.92 -19.43 17.79
CA TRP A 244 1.93 -19.56 16.75
C TRP A 244 2.87 -18.35 16.72
N MET A 245 2.35 -17.12 16.76
CA MET A 245 3.19 -15.92 16.79
C MET A 245 3.99 -15.79 18.11
N GLN A 246 3.40 -16.17 19.25
CA GLN A 246 4.09 -16.13 20.54
C GLN A 246 5.27 -17.11 20.62
N ASN A 247 5.11 -18.30 20.04
CA ASN A 247 6.15 -19.34 20.05
C ASN A 247 7.09 -19.26 18.84
N GLY A 248 6.71 -18.51 17.79
CA GLY A 248 7.51 -18.32 16.59
C GLY A 248 8.71 -17.40 16.81
N ASP A 249 9.53 -17.28 15.76
CA ASP A 249 10.70 -16.41 15.72
C ASP A 249 10.31 -14.96 15.41
N PHE A 250 9.63 -14.33 16.37
CA PHE A 250 9.23 -12.93 16.32
C PHE A 250 9.95 -12.14 17.42
N PRO A 251 10.26 -10.84 17.18
CA PRO A 251 10.84 -9.99 18.21
C PRO A 251 9.97 -9.94 19.46
N LEU A 252 10.60 -9.88 20.64
CA LEU A 252 9.91 -9.86 21.93
C LEU A 252 8.93 -8.68 22.05
N TYR A 253 9.25 -7.54 21.44
CA TYR A 253 8.34 -6.39 21.43
C TYR A 253 7.07 -6.67 20.63
N THR A 254 7.19 -7.26 19.43
CA THR A 254 6.03 -7.72 18.63
C THR A 254 5.16 -8.70 19.42
N LYS A 255 5.79 -9.64 20.14
CA LYS A 255 5.10 -10.59 21.02
C LYS A 255 4.35 -9.89 22.16
N LYS A 256 4.98 -8.92 22.83
CA LYS A 256 4.35 -8.12 23.87
C LYS A 256 3.15 -7.32 23.35
N VAL A 257 3.30 -6.69 22.18
CA VAL A 257 2.20 -5.96 21.52
C VAL A 257 1.04 -6.90 21.22
N LEU A 258 1.32 -8.06 20.63
CA LEU A 258 0.31 -9.07 20.31
C LEU A 258 -0.41 -9.58 21.57
N GLU A 259 0.33 -9.80 22.66
CA GLU A 259 -0.23 -10.17 23.96
C GLU A 259 -1.19 -9.10 24.51
N ASN A 260 -0.84 -7.82 24.41
CA ASN A 260 -1.74 -6.74 24.83
C ASN A 260 -3.05 -6.75 24.02
N ILE A 261 -2.96 -6.92 22.69
CA ILE A 261 -4.14 -7.01 21.82
C ILE A 261 -4.99 -8.23 22.21
N TRP A 262 -4.36 -9.38 22.44
CA TRP A 262 -5.03 -10.63 22.85
C TRP A 262 -5.73 -10.49 24.21
N ASN A 263 -5.10 -9.84 25.18
CA ASN A 263 -5.69 -9.62 26.50
C ASN A 263 -6.90 -8.68 26.42
N ARG A 264 -6.83 -7.60 25.63
CA ARG A 264 -7.97 -6.73 25.35
C ARG A 264 -9.12 -7.50 24.68
N TYR A 265 -8.81 -8.27 23.65
CA TYR A 265 -9.78 -9.15 22.97
C TYR A 265 -10.50 -10.09 23.94
N LYS A 266 -9.75 -10.81 24.79
CA LYS A 266 -10.33 -11.74 25.77
C LYS A 266 -11.22 -11.02 26.77
N LYS A 267 -10.81 -9.84 27.24
CA LYS A 267 -11.60 -9.02 28.17
C LYS A 267 -12.93 -8.61 27.53
N GLU A 268 -12.89 -8.02 26.34
CA GLU A 268 -14.10 -7.60 25.61
C GLU A 268 -15.05 -8.77 25.33
N LYS A 269 -14.51 -9.92 24.90
CA LYS A 269 -15.30 -11.13 24.68
C LYS A 269 -15.96 -11.65 25.96
N SER A 270 -15.27 -11.56 27.10
CA SER A 270 -15.82 -11.94 28.40
C SER A 270 -16.94 -11.01 28.85
N GLU A 271 -16.79 -9.70 28.64
CA GLU A 271 -17.80 -8.69 28.95
C GLU A 271 -19.04 -8.82 28.06
N GLN A 272 -18.85 -9.09 26.77
CA GLN A 272 -19.96 -9.37 25.84
C GLN A 272 -20.75 -10.62 26.25
N LYS A 273 -20.06 -11.71 26.64
CA LYS A 273 -20.72 -12.91 27.19
C LYS A 273 -21.49 -12.62 28.47
N ALA A 274 -20.92 -11.84 29.38
CA ALA A 274 -21.60 -11.45 30.62
C ALA A 274 -22.85 -10.60 30.35
N LYS A 275 -22.77 -9.63 29.41
CA LYS A 275 -23.92 -8.82 28.97
C LYS A 275 -25.00 -9.66 28.29
N ALA A 276 -24.62 -10.61 27.42
CA ALA A 276 -25.55 -11.51 26.77
C ALA A 276 -26.26 -12.43 27.79
N ALA A 277 -25.53 -12.96 28.78
CA ALA A 277 -26.11 -13.77 29.86
C ALA A 277 -27.08 -12.96 30.73
N ALA A 278 -26.71 -11.73 31.10
CA ALA A 278 -27.58 -10.83 31.87
C ALA A 278 -28.85 -10.41 31.09
N ALA A 279 -28.73 -10.15 29.78
CA ALA A 279 -29.88 -9.86 28.93
C ALA A 279 -30.83 -11.07 28.82
N THR A 280 -30.28 -12.29 28.70
CA THR A 280 -31.07 -13.53 28.64
C THR A 280 -31.83 -13.76 29.96
N HIS A 281 -31.16 -13.62 31.11
CA HIS A 281 -31.81 -13.71 32.42
C HIS A 281 -32.91 -12.65 32.61
N SER A 282 -32.69 -11.41 32.17
CA SER A 282 -33.73 -10.36 32.27
C SER A 282 -34.99 -10.64 31.44
N VAL A 283 -34.86 -11.41 30.34
CA VAL A 283 -35.98 -11.82 29.50
C VAL A 283 -36.72 -13.00 30.12
N GLU A 284 -36.01 -13.93 30.78
CA GLU A 284 -36.61 -15.04 31.52
C GLU A 284 -37.33 -14.57 32.78
N ASP A 285 -36.76 -13.64 33.54
CA ASP A 285 -37.39 -13.03 34.72
C ASP A 285 -38.68 -12.29 34.36
N LYS A 286 -38.70 -11.56 33.24
CA LYS A 286 -39.91 -10.91 32.73
C LYS A 286 -40.98 -11.92 32.28
N LYS A 287 -40.59 -13.10 31.77
CA LYS A 287 -41.53 -14.17 31.41
C LYS A 287 -42.12 -14.85 32.65
N LEU A 288 -41.31 -15.08 33.69
CA LEU A 288 -41.73 -15.63 34.97
C LEU A 288 -42.71 -14.68 35.69
N ALA A 289 -42.38 -13.39 35.79
CA ALA A 289 -43.25 -12.39 36.41
C ALA A 289 -44.61 -12.25 35.68
N LYS A 290 -44.62 -12.38 34.34
CA LYS A 290 -45.86 -12.36 33.55
C LYS A 290 -46.71 -13.62 33.75
N LYS A 291 -46.08 -14.76 34.05
CA LYS A 291 -46.75 -16.03 34.34
C LYS A 291 -47.39 -16.03 35.73
N GLU A 292 -46.69 -15.48 36.73
CA GLU A 292 -47.21 -15.29 38.09
C GLU A 292 -48.38 -14.28 38.13
N PHE A 293 -48.27 -13.17 37.38
CA PHE A 293 -49.36 -12.19 37.27
C PHE A 293 -50.64 -12.77 36.63
N ASN A 294 -50.49 -13.68 35.68
CA ASN A 294 -51.64 -14.34 35.05
C ASN A 294 -52.28 -15.42 35.95
N GLN A 295 -51.49 -16.10 36.79
CA GLN A 295 -52.03 -17.06 37.77
C GLN A 295 -52.87 -16.39 38.86
N GLN A 296 -52.52 -15.16 39.26
CA GLN A 296 -53.33 -14.39 40.23
C GLN A 296 -54.69 -13.91 39.67
N LYS A 297 -54.90 -13.95 38.34
CA LYS A 297 -56.18 -13.57 37.71
C LYS A 297 -57.19 -14.73 37.60
N GLU A 298 -56.80 -15.96 37.93
CA GLU A 298 -57.66 -17.16 37.82
C GLU A 298 -58.41 -17.52 39.12
N GLU A 299 -58.46 -16.63 40.13
CA GLU A 299 -59.42 -16.78 41.22
C GLU A 299 -60.80 -16.26 40.79
N ALA A 300 -61.80 -17.15 40.83
CA ALA A 300 -63.16 -16.88 40.37
C ALA A 300 -63.82 -15.73 41.18
N PRO A 301 -64.56 -14.81 40.53
CA PRO A 301 -65.23 -13.72 41.23
C PRO A 301 -66.30 -14.26 42.19
N GLN A 302 -66.20 -13.87 43.47
CA GLN A 302 -67.21 -14.21 44.48
C GLN A 302 -68.54 -13.52 44.15
N ASN A 303 -69.63 -14.29 44.14
CA ASN A 303 -70.97 -13.79 43.88
C ASN A 303 -71.43 -12.80 44.96
N ILE A 304 -71.92 -11.64 44.51
CA ILE A 304 -72.41 -10.56 45.38
C ILE A 304 -73.75 -10.97 46.01
N SER A 305 -73.84 -10.97 47.34
CA SER A 305 -75.10 -11.26 48.04
C SER A 305 -76.01 -10.03 48.13
N LEU A 306 -77.33 -10.26 48.25
CA LEU A 306 -78.35 -9.22 48.43
C LEU A 306 -78.11 -8.31 49.65
N ASP A 307 -77.38 -8.79 50.67
CA ASP A 307 -76.99 -7.98 51.83
C ASP A 307 -75.89 -6.95 51.48
N MET A 308 -74.98 -7.27 50.55
CA MET A 308 -73.98 -6.31 50.07
C MET A 308 -74.61 -5.20 49.22
N LEU A 309 -75.72 -5.48 48.53
CA LEU A 309 -76.50 -4.48 47.79
C LEU A 309 -77.29 -3.53 48.71
N LYS A 310 -77.78 -4.03 49.85
CA LYS A 310 -78.48 -3.20 50.85
C LYS A 310 -77.54 -2.19 51.54
N GLY A 311 -76.31 -2.61 51.83
CA GLY A 311 -75.27 -1.71 52.38
C GLY A 311 -74.81 -0.58 51.45
N LEU A 312 -75.05 -0.71 50.14
CA LEU A 312 -74.77 0.33 49.15
C LEU A 312 -75.91 1.36 49.05
N GLN A 313 -77.18 0.96 49.25
CA GLN A 313 -78.32 1.89 49.26
C GLN A 313 -78.33 2.82 50.49
N ASP A 314 -77.87 2.36 51.65
CA ASP A 314 -77.79 3.21 52.86
C ASP A 314 -76.62 4.21 52.82
N LYS A 315 -75.62 3.99 51.95
CA LYS A 315 -74.46 4.88 51.75
C LYS A 315 -74.73 6.03 50.77
N PHE A 316 -75.76 5.93 49.93
CA PHE A 316 -76.16 6.97 48.98
C PHE A 316 -77.59 7.42 49.29
N LYS A 317 -77.74 8.22 50.36
CA LYS A 317 -78.93 9.09 50.50
C LYS A 317 -78.83 10.25 49.51
N LYS A 318 -79.25 10.00 48.27
CA LYS A 318 -80.01 10.89 47.37
C LYS A 318 -80.48 10.10 46.16
#